data_AF-A0A9P7DMW0-F1
#
_entry.id   AF-A0A9P7DMW0-F1
#
_cell.length_a   1.000
_cell.length_b   1.000
_cell.length_c   1.000
_cell.angle_alpha   90.00
_cell.angle_beta   90.00
_cell.angle_gamma   90.00
#
_symmetry.space_group_name_H-M   'P 1'
#
loop_
_entity.id
_entity.type
_entity.pdbx_description
1 polymer ?
#
loop_
_entity_poly.entity_id
_entity_poly.type
_entity_poly.pdbx_seq_one_letter_code
_entity_poly.pdbx_strand_id
1 'polypeptide(L)' 'SANEHEHIIKEYIDSELAQGYFSGPFSQEELESKISPFHSLPLQVAFKDGTPGDPPKFDVCHNLS' A
#
# COMPACT_ATOMS: atom_id res chain seq x y z
N SER A 1 -11.01 -1.37 -9.30
CA SER A 1 -11.28 -0.20 -8.43
C SER A 1 -10.63 -0.45 -7.07
N ALA A 2 -10.07 0.55 -6.38
CA ALA A 2 -9.40 0.35 -5.08
C ALA A 2 -10.30 -0.40 -4.06
N ASN A 3 -11.61 -0.21 -4.14
CA ASN A 3 -12.61 -0.90 -3.32
C ASN A 3 -12.64 -2.44 -3.52
N GLU A 4 -12.23 -2.95 -4.67
CA GLU A 4 -12.21 -4.40 -4.96
C GLU A 4 -11.06 -5.12 -4.24
N HIS A 5 -10.01 -4.37 -3.89
CA HIS A 5 -8.80 -4.90 -3.27
C HIS A 5 -8.48 -4.22 -1.92
N GLU A 6 -9.48 -3.58 -1.30
CA GLU A 6 -9.31 -2.83 -0.05
C GLU A 6 -8.68 -3.69 1.05
N HIS A 7 -9.13 -4.94 1.18
CA HIS A 7 -8.60 -5.89 2.17
C HIS A 7 -7.11 -6.20 1.95
N ILE A 8 -6.69 -6.44 0.70
CA ILE A 8 -5.28 -6.70 0.33
C ILE A 8 -4.42 -5.47 0.62
N ILE A 9 -4.91 -4.28 0.27
CA ILE A 9 -4.19 -3.02 0.51
C ILE A 9 -4.05 -2.77 2.02
N LYS A 10 -5.10 -3.05 2.80
CA LYS A 10 -5.08 -2.90 4.26
C LYS A 10 -4.09 -3.88 4.90
N GLU A 11 -4.15 -5.16 4.53
CA GLU A 11 -3.21 -6.18 5.03
C GLU A 11 -1.76 -5.83 4.72
N TYR A 12 -1.50 -5.32 3.51
CA TYR A 12 -0.18 -4.81 3.14
C TYR A 12 0.26 -3.67 4.06
N ILE A 13 -0.55 -2.62 4.21
CA ILE A 13 -0.24 -1.46 5.07
C ILE A 13 0.02 -1.91 6.53
N ASP A 14 -0.84 -2.77 7.07
CA ASP A 14 -0.71 -3.27 8.44
C ASP A 14 0.60 -4.07 8.61
N SER A 15 1.00 -4.86 7.60
CA SER A 15 2.24 -5.63 7.61
C SER A 15 3.49 -4.74 7.54
N GLU A 16 3.46 -3.66 6.76
CA GLU A 16 4.55 -2.70 6.62
C GLU A 16 4.70 -1.83 7.88
N LEU A 17 3.58 -1.48 8.52
CA LEU A 17 3.55 -0.81 9.83
C LEU A 17 4.13 -1.70 10.92
N ALA A 18 3.75 -2.99 10.96
CA ALA A 18 4.26 -3.95 11.94
C ALA A 18 5.79 -4.17 11.80
N GLN A 19 6.32 -4.06 10.58
CA GLN A 19 7.75 -4.16 10.30
C GLN A 19 8.50 -2.84 10.56
N GLY A 20 7.79 -1.74 10.79
CA GLY A 20 8.37 -0.41 11.00
C GLY A 20 8.85 0.27 9.71
N TYR A 21 8.48 -0.25 8.54
CA TYR A 21 8.75 0.39 7.25
C TYR A 21 7.85 1.60 7.01
N PHE A 22 6.61 1.53 7.51
CA PHE A 22 5.68 2.65 7.50
C PHE A 22 5.59 3.32 8.88
N SER A 23 5.14 4.57 8.88
CA SER A 23 4.90 5.35 10.09
C SER A 23 3.63 6.17 9.94
N GLY A 24 2.88 6.29 11.03
CA GLY A 24 1.58 6.97 11.06
C GLY A 24 0.54 6.17 11.84
N PRO A 25 -0.75 6.48 11.69
CA PRO A 25 -1.30 7.54 10.83
C PRO A 25 -0.90 8.95 11.31
N PHE A 26 -0.70 9.87 10.37
CA PHE A 26 -0.49 11.29 10.64
C PHE A 26 -1.66 12.10 10.06
N SER A 27 -2.01 13.20 10.70
CA SER A 27 -2.85 14.23 10.08
C SER A 27 -2.10 14.92 8.93
N GLN A 28 -2.82 15.61 8.06
CA GLN A 28 -2.19 16.39 6.99
C GLN A 28 -1.22 17.44 7.58
N GLU A 29 -1.62 18.15 8.63
CA GLU A 29 -0.78 19.15 9.31
C GLU A 29 0.48 18.53 9.93
N GLU A 30 0.35 17.35 10.56
CA GLU A 30 1.48 16.61 11.13
C GLU A 30 2.45 16.13 10.05
N LEU A 31 1.94 15.74 8.87
CA LEU A 31 2.77 15.33 7.76
C LEU A 31 3.51 16.54 7.16
N GLU A 32 2.78 17.60 6.81
CA GLU A 32 3.34 18.79 6.18
C GLU A 32 4.39 19.49 7.06
N SER A 33 4.18 19.48 8.38
CA SER A 33 5.17 20.00 9.34
C SER A 33 6.46 19.19 9.41
N LYS A 34 6.43 17.90 9.03
CA LYS A 34 7.60 17.00 9.08
C LYS A 34 8.33 16.89 7.75
N ILE A 35 7.62 16.88 6.62
CA ILE A 35 8.19 16.46 5.31
C ILE A 35 8.04 17.47 4.17
N SER A 36 7.66 18.73 4.43
CA SER A 36 7.32 19.72 3.38
C SER A 36 5.93 19.42 2.75
N PRO A 37 5.45 20.07 1.66
CA PRO A 37 4.11 19.85 1.12
C PRO A 37 3.73 18.39 0.99
N PHE A 38 2.45 18.09 1.24
CA PHE A 38 1.93 16.75 1.13
C PHE A 38 2.20 16.16 -0.26
N HIS A 39 2.93 15.04 -0.28
CA HIS A 39 3.13 14.22 -1.47
C HIS A 39 2.48 12.85 -1.24
N SER A 40 1.68 12.39 -2.20
CA SER A 40 1.10 11.05 -2.18
C SER A 40 1.70 10.20 -3.29
N LEU A 41 1.96 8.93 -2.98
CA LEU A 41 2.35 7.92 -3.95
C LEU A 41 1.25 6.87 -4.01
N PRO A 42 0.60 6.67 -5.17
CA PRO A 42 -0.49 5.71 -5.27
C PRO A 42 0.03 4.28 -5.13
N LEU A 43 -0.72 3.46 -4.39
CA LEU A 43 -0.55 2.02 -4.34
C LEU A 43 -1.26 1.37 -5.52
N GLN A 44 -0.62 0.38 -6.13
CA GLN A 44 -1.16 -0.43 -7.20
C GLN A 44 -1.18 -1.89 -6.79
N VAL A 45 -2.29 -2.57 -7.04
CA VAL A 45 -2.40 -4.02 -6.86
C VAL A 45 -2.07 -4.70 -8.19
N ALA A 46 -1.02 -5.50 -8.19
CA ALA A 46 -0.62 -6.35 -9.31
C ALA A 46 -1.17 -7.76 -9.12
N PHE A 47 -1.89 -8.24 -10.14
CA PHE A 47 -2.38 -9.60 -10.18
C PHE A 47 -1.40 -10.49 -10.93
N LYS A 48 -1.09 -11.65 -10.34
CA LYS A 48 -0.33 -12.71 -10.99
C LYS A 48 -1.14 -13.99 -11.00
N ASP A 49 -1.43 -14.48 -12.20
CA ASP A 49 -1.99 -15.81 -12.39
C ASP A 49 -1.06 -16.84 -11.73
N GLY A 50 -1.64 -17.67 -10.87
CA GLY A 50 -0.94 -18.81 -10.28
C GLY A 50 -0.56 -19.84 -11.34
N THR A 51 0.34 -20.76 -10.99
CA THR A 51 0.52 -21.95 -11.83
C THR A 51 -0.72 -22.85 -11.75
N PRO A 52 -0.97 -23.77 -12.71
CA PRO A 52 -2.12 -24.66 -12.64
C PRO A 52 -2.15 -25.44 -11.32
N GLY A 53 -3.10 -25.13 -10.43
CA GLY A 53 -3.23 -25.72 -9.11
C GLY A 53 -2.94 -24.77 -7.93
N ASP A 54 -2.33 -23.60 -8.19
CA ASP A 54 -2.11 -22.58 -7.18
C ASP A 54 -3.22 -21.52 -7.19
N PRO A 55 -3.57 -20.96 -6.02
CA PRO A 55 -4.42 -19.78 -5.97
C PRO A 55 -3.70 -18.57 -6.62
N PRO A 56 -4.47 -17.62 -7.18
CA PRO A 56 -3.91 -16.37 -7.70
C PRO A 56 -3.19 -15.60 -6.59
N LYS A 57 -2.13 -14.88 -6.97
CA LYS A 57 -1.36 -14.03 -6.06
C LYS A 57 -1.60 -12.56 -6.37
N PHE A 58 -1.75 -11.78 -5.30
CA PHE A 58 -1.87 -10.32 -5.36
C PHE A 58 -0.66 -9.71 -4.68
N ASP A 59 0.07 -8.86 -5.40
CA ASP A 59 1.18 -8.07 -4.87
C ASP A 59 0.75 -6.59 -4.81
N VAL A 60 1.17 -5.86 -3.78
CA VAL A 60 0.98 -4.40 -3.71
C VAL A 60 2.30 -3.70 -4.02
N CYS A 61 2.27 -2.75 -4.96
CA CYS A 61 3.43 -2.02 -5.44
C CYS A 61 3.22 -0.51 -5.33
N HIS A 62 4.29 0.24 -5.10
CA HIS A 62 4.28 1.69 -5.26
C HIS A 62 4.50 2.05 -6.74
N ASN A 63 3.64 2.90 -7.30
CA ASN A 63 3.90 3.48 -8.60
C ASN A 63 4.88 4.66 -8.44
N LEU A 64 6.14 4.44 -8.83
CA LEU A 64 7.24 5.41 -8.73
C LEU A 64 7.55 6.11 -10.06
N SER A 65 6.73 5.88 -11.09
CA SER A 65 6.92 6.43 -12.43
C SER A 65 6.35 7.84 -12.62
#